data_AF-A0A108CRX8-F1
#
_entry.id   AF-A0A108CRX8-F1
#
_cell.length_a   1.000
_cell.length_b   1.000
_cell.length_c   1.000
_cell.angle_alpha   90.00
_cell.angle_beta   90.00
_cell.angle_gamma   90.00
#
_symmetry.space_group_name_H-M   'P 1'
#
loop_
_entity.id
_entity.type
_entity.pdbx_description
1 polymer ?
#
loop_
_entity_poly.entity_id
_entity_poly.type
_entity_poly.pdbx_seq_one_letter_code
_entity_poly.pdbx_strand_id
1 'polypeptide(L)'
;MWPTEEGMRGQWEYFRRYMEEGPDSLPEPEILLPIENKRESFRMGAQLCWFVAGPMLGPAIFLAPLTVPGSLLRWFIMHVTRRLPRWPQHIVDLCPISADDKYAHKPPKSLDVSLDLAFVVTAGVLALDAVLIWWFVDWLSQPGYH
;
A
#
# COMPACT_ATOMS: atom_id res chain seq x y z
N MET A 1 -5.96 -11.65 0.13
CA MET A 1 -6.79 -10.46 0.43
C MET A 1 -7.90 -10.39 -0.61
N TRP A 2 -9.16 -10.65 -0.23
CA TRP A 2 -9.95 -11.65 -0.98
C TRP A 2 -11.03 -11.10 -1.93
N PRO A 3 -11.04 -11.54 -3.20
CA PRO A 3 -12.12 -11.30 -4.17
C PRO A 3 -13.27 -12.34 -4.05
N THR A 4 -13.23 -13.23 -3.05
CA THR A 4 -14.20 -14.31 -2.85
C THR A 4 -15.09 -14.06 -1.62
N GLU A 5 -16.33 -14.56 -1.65
CA GLU A 5 -17.29 -14.40 -0.55
C GLU A 5 -16.75 -14.95 0.78
N GLU A 6 -16.11 -16.12 0.75
CA GLU A 6 -15.51 -16.74 1.93
C GLU A 6 -14.43 -15.88 2.58
N GLY A 7 -13.60 -15.22 1.76
CA GLY A 7 -12.55 -14.35 2.28
C GLY A 7 -13.10 -13.04 2.83
N MET A 8 -14.15 -12.47 2.23
CA MET A 8 -14.86 -11.31 2.78
C MET A 8 -15.53 -11.66 4.12
N ARG A 9 -16.15 -12.83 4.20
CA ARG A 9 -16.77 -13.35 5.43
C ARG A 9 -15.73 -13.58 6.53
N GLY A 10 -14.60 -14.20 6.21
CA GLY A 10 -13.51 -14.39 7.17
C GLY A 10 -12.94 -13.08 7.71
N GLN A 11 -12.84 -12.05 6.86
CA GLN A 11 -12.38 -10.73 7.30
C GLN A 11 -13.41 -10.02 8.19
N TRP A 12 -14.70 -10.16 7.90
CA TRP A 12 -15.76 -9.69 8.78
C TRP A 12 -15.74 -10.42 10.14
N GLU A 13 -15.61 -11.75 10.13
CA GLU A 13 -15.49 -12.59 11.33
C GLU A 13 -14.32 -12.13 12.21
N TYR A 14 -13.18 -11.80 11.59
CA TYR A 14 -12.01 -11.25 12.29
C TYR A 14 -12.36 -9.95 13.02
N PHE A 15 -12.97 -8.98 12.34
CA PHE A 15 -13.35 -7.70 12.96
C PHE A 15 -14.42 -7.85 14.05
N ARG A 16 -15.43 -8.70 13.82
CA ARG A 16 -16.46 -9.00 14.82
C ARG A 16 -15.82 -9.55 16.10
N ARG A 17 -14.98 -10.58 15.96
CA ARG A 17 -14.28 -11.20 17.10
C ARG A 17 -13.34 -10.23 17.79
N TYR A 18 -12.68 -9.34 17.04
CA TYR A 18 -11.82 -8.31 17.65
C TYR A 18 -12.61 -7.37 18.55
N MET A 19 -13.80 -6.96 18.13
CA MET A 19 -14.67 -6.06 18.88
C MET A 19 -15.37 -6.73 20.06
N GLU A 20 -15.70 -8.02 19.95
CA GLU A 20 -16.47 -8.75 20.96
C GLU A 20 -15.60 -9.54 21.96
N GLU A 21 -14.55 -10.21 21.47
CA GLU A 21 -13.66 -11.08 22.26
C GLU A 21 -12.34 -10.39 22.61
N GLY A 22 -12.02 -9.28 21.94
CA GLY A 22 -10.74 -8.59 22.07
C GLY A 22 -9.62 -9.23 21.22
N PRO A 23 -8.41 -8.66 21.29
CA PRO A 23 -7.27 -9.07 20.47
C PRO A 23 -6.61 -10.40 20.90
N ASP A 24 -6.81 -10.86 22.15
CA ASP A 24 -6.09 -12.04 22.68
C ASP A 24 -6.49 -13.36 22.00
N SER A 25 -7.72 -13.46 21.47
CA SER A 25 -8.25 -14.67 20.83
C SER A 25 -7.96 -14.72 19.31
N LEU A 26 -7.29 -13.70 18.78
CA LEU A 26 -7.09 -13.50 17.35
C LEU A 26 -5.64 -13.67 16.92
N PRO A 27 -5.40 -14.17 15.69
CA PRO A 27 -4.07 -14.13 15.12
C PRO A 27 -3.61 -12.68 14.90
N GLU A 28 -2.31 -12.45 15.08
CA GLU A 28 -1.68 -11.16 14.82
C GLU A 28 -1.90 -10.77 13.34
N PRO A 29 -2.24 -9.51 13.04
CA PRO A 29 -2.42 -9.06 11.67
C PRO A 29 -1.17 -9.32 10.84
N GLU A 30 -1.36 -9.80 9.61
CA GLU A 30 -0.28 -10.06 8.67
C GLU A 30 0.54 -8.80 8.36
N ILE A 31 -0.11 -7.63 8.36
CA ILE A 31 0.49 -6.34 8.05
C ILE A 31 0.08 -5.33 9.11
N LEU A 32 1.05 -4.88 9.90
CA LEU A 32 0.94 -3.69 10.75
C LEU A 32 1.62 -2.52 10.04
N LEU A 33 0.83 -1.54 9.61
CA LEU A 33 1.38 -0.38 8.90
C LEU A 33 2.11 0.55 9.88
N PRO A 34 3.38 0.89 9.65
CA PRO A 34 4.16 1.81 10.48
C PRO A 34 3.81 3.28 10.23
N ILE A 35 2.52 3.60 10.25
CA ILE A 35 1.99 4.95 9.96
C ILE A 35 1.59 5.70 11.24
N GLU A 36 1.77 5.09 12.42
CA GLU A 36 1.46 5.74 13.67
C GLU A 36 2.30 7.00 13.85
N ASN A 37 1.62 8.15 13.89
CA ASN A 37 2.23 9.48 14.00
C ASN A 37 3.22 9.87 12.88
N LYS A 38 3.30 9.08 11.80
CA LYS A 38 4.20 9.30 10.67
C LYS A 38 3.43 9.37 9.37
N ARG A 39 3.91 10.21 8.44
CA ARG A 39 3.40 10.20 7.08
C ARG A 39 3.96 9.01 6.34
N GLU A 40 3.10 8.44 5.50
CA GLU A 40 3.47 7.40 4.55
C GLU A 40 4.56 7.92 3.60
N SER A 41 5.66 7.18 3.47
CA SER A 41 6.69 7.49 2.48
C SER A 41 6.21 7.09 1.08
N PHE A 42 6.78 7.68 0.03
CA PHE A 42 6.45 7.29 -1.36
C PHE A 42 6.65 5.78 -1.58
N ARG A 43 7.73 5.21 -1.03
CA ARG A 43 8.04 3.78 -1.15
C ARG A 43 6.96 2.89 -0.53
N MET A 44 6.50 3.25 0.67
CA MET A 44 5.40 2.53 1.33
C MET A 44 4.11 2.60 0.51
N GLY A 45 3.79 3.77 -0.05
CA GLY A 45 2.58 3.91 -0.87
C GLY A 45 2.63 3.18 -2.19
N ALA A 46 3.77 3.22 -2.87
CA ALA A 46 4.00 2.41 -4.07
C ALA A 46 3.85 0.91 -3.77
N GLN A 47 4.39 0.46 -2.65
CA GLN A 47 4.26 -0.93 -2.21
C GLN A 47 2.81 -1.34 -1.94
N LEU A 48 2.03 -0.50 -1.27
CA LEU A 48 0.61 -0.75 -1.05
C LEU A 48 -0.16 -0.80 -2.37
N CYS A 49 0.13 0.11 -3.31
CA CYS A 49 -0.47 0.09 -4.64
C CYS A 49 -0.14 -1.20 -5.40
N TRP A 50 1.09 -1.70 -5.33
CA TRP A 50 1.46 -2.99 -5.95
C TRP A 50 0.79 -4.18 -5.26
N PHE A 51 0.76 -4.20 -3.92
CA PHE A 51 0.11 -5.26 -3.17
C PHE A 51 -1.39 -5.36 -3.46
N VAL A 52 -2.06 -4.21 -3.64
CA VAL A 52 -3.47 -4.13 -4.05
C VAL A 52 -3.64 -4.55 -5.52
N ALA A 53 -2.70 -4.21 -6.40
CA ALA A 53 -2.76 -4.58 -7.82
C ALA A 53 -2.53 -6.09 -8.06
N GLY A 54 -1.87 -6.78 -7.13
CA GLY A 54 -1.78 -8.24 -7.14
C GLY A 54 -0.93 -8.80 -6.00
N PRO A 55 -1.32 -9.93 -5.40
CA PRO A 55 -0.56 -10.58 -4.31
C PRO A 55 0.81 -11.14 -4.77
N MET A 56 1.02 -11.28 -6.09
CA MET A 56 2.34 -11.54 -6.67
C MET A 56 2.88 -10.25 -7.28
N LEU A 57 4.13 -9.90 -6.97
CA LEU A 57 4.82 -8.76 -7.58
C LEU A 57 4.86 -8.85 -9.12
N GLY A 58 4.79 -10.06 -9.70
CA GLY A 58 4.86 -10.30 -11.14
C GLY A 58 3.77 -9.58 -11.96
N PRO A 59 2.47 -9.84 -11.75
CA PRO A 59 1.38 -9.13 -12.42
C PRO A 59 1.38 -7.61 -12.20
N ALA A 60 1.75 -7.16 -10.99
CA ALA A 60 1.74 -5.74 -10.64
C ALA A 60 2.78 -4.92 -11.44
N ILE A 61 3.90 -5.54 -11.81
CA ILE A 61 4.94 -4.93 -12.65
C ILE A 61 4.43 -4.64 -14.07
N PHE A 62 3.63 -5.53 -14.67
CA PHE A 62 3.04 -5.27 -15.99
C PHE A 62 1.98 -4.16 -15.95
N LEU A 63 1.39 -3.93 -14.78
CA LEU A 63 0.50 -2.80 -14.51
C LEU A 63 1.27 -1.55 -14.06
N ALA A 64 2.61 -1.48 -14.24
CA ALA A 64 3.42 -0.31 -13.90
C ALA A 64 2.86 1.01 -14.47
N PRO A 65 2.39 1.09 -15.73
CA PRO A 65 1.80 2.31 -16.28
C PRO A 65 0.55 2.80 -15.53
N LEU A 66 -0.14 1.93 -14.78
CA LEU A 66 -1.31 2.27 -13.98
C LEU A 66 -0.96 2.49 -12.50
N THR A 67 -0.15 1.60 -11.95
CA THR A 67 0.20 1.60 -10.52
C THR A 67 1.13 2.76 -10.14
N VAL A 68 2.04 3.18 -11.03
CA VAL A 68 2.97 4.29 -10.76
C VAL A 68 2.26 5.65 -10.72
N PRO A 69 1.42 6.04 -11.69
CA PRO A 69 0.60 7.25 -11.56
C PRO A 69 -0.32 7.21 -10.32
N GLY A 70 -0.92 6.05 -10.01
CA GLY A 70 -1.73 5.88 -8.80
C GLY A 70 -0.94 6.11 -7.51
N SER A 71 0.30 5.59 -7.46
CA SER A 71 1.22 5.79 -6.33
C SER A 71 1.64 7.25 -6.19
N LEU A 72 1.94 7.93 -7.30
CA LEU A 72 2.26 9.36 -7.32
C LEU A 72 1.08 10.21 -6.87
N LEU A 73 -0.13 9.91 -7.35
CA LEU A 73 -1.35 10.61 -6.94
C LEU A 73 -1.62 10.41 -5.45
N ARG A 74 -1.53 9.18 -4.94
CA ARG A 74 -1.67 8.89 -3.50
C ARG A 74 -0.65 9.68 -2.68
N TRP A 75 0.62 9.65 -3.08
CA TRP A 75 1.67 10.38 -2.40
C TRP A 75 1.41 11.88 -2.40
N PHE A 76 1.00 12.44 -3.54
CA PHE A 76 0.63 13.84 -3.69
C PHE A 76 -0.55 14.22 -2.78
N ILE A 77 -1.64 13.45 -2.80
CA ILE A 77 -2.80 13.68 -1.92
C ILE A 77 -2.40 13.66 -0.46
N MET A 78 -1.58 12.69 -0.04
CA MET A 78 -1.10 12.58 1.34
C MET A 78 -0.21 13.77 1.74
N HIS A 79 0.57 14.32 0.80
CA HIS A 79 1.42 15.49 1.05
C HIS A 79 0.64 16.81 1.06
N VAL A 80 -0.34 16.95 0.18
CA VAL A 80 -1.20 18.15 0.08
C VAL A 80 -2.15 18.23 1.26
N THR A 81 -2.73 17.09 1.68
CA THR A 81 -3.74 17.07 2.76
C THR A 81 -3.16 17.57 4.09
N ARG A 82 -1.83 17.53 4.28
CA ARG A 82 -0.98 18.02 5.41
C ARG A 82 -1.42 17.71 6.85
N ARG A 83 -2.67 17.34 7.07
CA ARG A 83 -3.26 16.97 8.35
C ARG A 83 -3.06 15.49 8.54
N LEU A 84 -2.20 15.15 9.47
CA LEU A 84 -2.14 13.79 9.97
C LEU A 84 -3.43 13.55 10.78
N PRO A 85 -4.15 12.43 10.55
CA PRO A 85 -5.29 12.10 11.39
C PRO A 85 -4.77 11.92 12.82
N ARG A 86 -5.22 12.81 13.71
CA ARG A 86 -4.95 12.73 15.15
C ARG A 86 -6.28 12.64 15.85
N TRP A 87 -6.39 11.74 16.82
CA TRP A 87 -7.53 11.73 17.72
C TRP A 87 -7.60 13.06 18.46
N PRO A 88 -8.80 13.65 18.63
CA PRO A 88 -8.99 14.79 19.49
C PRO A 88 -8.50 14.48 20.91
N GLN A 89 -7.93 15.46 21.60
CA GLN A 89 -7.33 15.24 22.93
C GLN A 89 -8.30 14.61 23.92
N HIS A 90 -9.58 15.02 23.91
CA HIS A 90 -10.60 14.44 24.79
C HIS A 90 -10.82 12.93 24.58
N ILE A 91 -10.58 12.38 23.38
CA ILE A 91 -10.64 10.94 23.13
C ILE A 91 -9.40 10.24 23.68
N VAL A 92 -8.23 10.85 23.50
CA VAL A 92 -6.96 10.33 24.03
C VAL A 92 -7.01 10.26 25.55
N ASP A 93 -7.59 11.28 26.20
CA ASP A 93 -7.73 11.34 27.66
C ASP A 93 -8.70 10.28 28.20
N LEU A 94 -9.69 9.85 27.40
CA LEU A 94 -10.63 8.77 27.75
C LEU A 94 -10.01 7.37 27.64
N CYS A 95 -8.93 7.23 26.86
CA CYS A 95 -8.29 5.95 26.58
C CYS A 95 -6.78 5.98 26.92
N PRO A 96 -6.41 6.12 28.21
CA PRO A 96 -5.01 6.09 28.60
C PRO A 96 -4.39 4.71 28.34
N ILE A 97 -3.22 4.67 27.70
CA ILE A 97 -2.45 3.44 27.47
C ILE A 97 -1.85 2.99 28.80
N SER A 98 -2.15 1.76 29.21
CA SER A 98 -1.58 1.18 30.43
C SER A 98 -0.08 0.91 30.26
N ALA A 99 0.71 1.10 31.31
CA ALA A 99 2.13 0.77 31.30
C ALA A 99 2.40 -0.74 31.08
N ASP A 100 1.44 -1.59 31.46
CA ASP A 100 1.49 -3.05 31.31
C ASP A 100 0.72 -3.54 30.06
N ASP A 101 0.37 -2.65 29.14
CA ASP A 101 -0.35 -3.04 27.93
C ASP A 101 0.56 -3.87 27.02
N LYS A 102 0.22 -5.16 26.88
CA LYS A 102 0.89 -6.12 25.99
C LYS A 102 0.86 -5.69 24.51
N TYR A 103 -0.11 -4.84 24.15
CA TYR A 103 -0.30 -4.29 22.82
C TYR A 103 0.30 -2.89 22.66
N ALA A 104 0.87 -2.30 23.72
CA ALA A 104 1.64 -1.07 23.62
C ALA A 104 2.82 -1.28 22.66
N HIS A 105 2.90 -0.36 21.69
CA HIS A 105 3.73 -0.36 20.50
C HIS A 105 5.03 -1.19 20.58
N LYS A 106 5.09 -2.34 19.89
CA LYS A 106 6.35 -2.95 19.48
C LYS A 106 6.88 -2.20 18.25
N PRO A 107 8.20 -1.96 18.12
CA PRO A 107 8.73 -1.28 16.95
C PRO A 107 8.27 -2.01 15.69
N PRO A 108 7.84 -1.28 14.65
CA PRO A 108 7.24 -1.89 13.48
C PRO A 108 8.19 -2.90 12.86
N LYS A 109 7.70 -4.11 12.61
CA LYS A 109 8.43 -5.08 11.80
C LYS A 109 8.63 -4.46 10.41
N SER A 110 9.87 -4.20 10.04
CA SER A 110 10.18 -3.76 8.68
C SER A 110 9.65 -4.82 7.71
N LEU A 111 8.95 -4.40 6.66
CA LEU A 111 8.64 -5.33 5.58
C LEU A 111 9.97 -5.77 4.95
N ASP A 112 10.40 -6.98 5.27
CA ASP A 112 11.65 -7.61 4.85
C ASP A 112 11.50 -8.18 3.43
N VAL A 113 11.10 -7.32 2.50
CA VAL A 113 11.04 -7.66 1.08
C VAL A 113 12.22 -6.95 0.42
N SER A 114 12.98 -7.67 -0.40
CA SER A 114 14.02 -7.10 -1.27
C SER A 114 13.36 -6.17 -2.30
N LEU A 115 13.11 -4.94 -1.87
CA LEU A 115 12.35 -3.91 -2.58
C LEU A 115 13.15 -3.32 -3.73
N ASP A 116 14.48 -3.34 -3.64
CA ASP A 116 15.35 -2.73 -4.64
C ASP A 116 15.18 -3.40 -6.01
N LEU A 117 15.01 -4.73 -6.04
CA LEU A 117 14.77 -5.45 -7.28
C LEU A 117 13.43 -5.07 -7.91
N ALA A 118 12.37 -4.91 -7.11
CA ALA A 118 11.05 -4.52 -7.62
C ALA A 118 11.08 -3.12 -8.23
N PHE A 119 11.70 -2.14 -7.55
CA PHE A 119 11.86 -0.79 -8.09
C PHE A 119 12.70 -0.77 -9.37
N VAL A 120 13.80 -1.53 -9.42
CA VAL A 120 14.65 -1.64 -10.62
C VAL A 120 13.87 -2.23 -11.78
N VAL A 121 13.12 -3.31 -11.55
CA VAL A 121 12.31 -3.97 -12.58
C VAL A 121 11.20 -3.03 -13.07
N THR A 122 10.48 -2.35 -12.18
CA THR A 122 9.46 -1.36 -12.57
C THR A 122 10.04 -0.22 -13.40
N ALA A 123 11.21 0.30 -13.02
CA ALA A 123 11.88 1.34 -13.79
C ALA A 123 12.27 0.85 -15.19
N GLY A 124 12.75 -0.40 -15.29
CA GLY A 124 13.06 -1.04 -16.57
C GLY A 124 11.84 -1.20 -17.47
N VAL A 125 10.70 -1.62 -16.92
CA VAL A 125 9.43 -1.75 -17.66
C VAL A 125 8.95 -0.40 -18.17
N LEU A 126 8.94 0.64 -17.33
CA LEU A 126 8.55 1.99 -17.76
C LEU A 126 9.46 2.55 -18.86
N ALA A 127 10.76 2.26 -18.81
CA ALA A 127 11.69 2.66 -19.86
C ALA A 127 11.38 1.94 -21.17
N LEU A 128 11.11 0.63 -21.12
CA LEU A 128 10.70 -0.15 -22.29
C LEU A 128 9.38 0.36 -22.86
N ASP A 129 8.38 0.64 -22.03
CA ASP A 129 7.09 1.21 -22.45
C ASP A 129 7.28 2.56 -23.14
N ALA A 130 8.10 3.45 -22.57
CA ALA A 130 8.39 4.75 -23.17
C ALA A 130 9.09 4.63 -24.53
N VAL A 131 10.04 3.69 -24.67
CA VAL A 131 10.72 3.41 -25.94
C VAL A 131 9.76 2.85 -26.99
N LEU A 132 8.89 1.91 -26.61
CA LEU A 132 7.89 1.34 -27.52
C LEU A 132 6.87 2.37 -27.97
N ILE A 133 6.39 3.23 -27.05
CA ILE A 133 5.48 4.33 -27.39
C ILE A 133 6.16 5.31 -28.34
N TRP A 134 7.40 5.70 -28.04
CA TRP A 134 8.15 6.59 -28.91
C TRP A 134 8.34 6.00 -30.31
N TRP A 135 8.73 4.72 -30.39
CA TRP A 135 8.89 4.01 -31.66
C TRP A 135 7.57 3.92 -32.44
N PHE A 136 6.46 3.62 -31.76
CA PHE A 136 5.14 3.55 -32.38
C PHE A 136 4.67 4.90 -32.92
N VAL A 137 4.89 5.98 -32.17
CA VAL A 137 4.56 7.35 -32.60
C VAL A 137 5.44 7.77 -33.78
N ASP A 138 6.73 7.46 -33.75
CA ASP A 138 7.64 7.71 -34.87
C ASP A 138 7.21 6.95 -36.13
N TRP A 139 6.86 5.66 -35.99
CA TRP A 139 6.33 4.84 -37.07
C TRP A 139 5.04 5.43 -37.68
N LEU A 140 4.09 5.90 -36.85
CA LEU A 140 2.88 6.57 -37.34
C LEU A 140 3.16 7.91 -38.04
N SER A 141 4.27 8.57 -37.73
CA SER A 141 4.63 9.87 -38.30
C SER A 141 5.33 9.78 -39.67
N GLN A 142 5.66 8.57 -40.12
CA GLN A 142 6.31 8.35 -41.41
C GLN A 142 5.37 8.71 -42.58
N PRO A 143 5.84 9.49 -43.58
CA PRO A 143 5.02 9.88 -44.73
C PRO A 143 4.75 8.66 -45.63
N GLY A 144 3.61 8.01 -45.39
CA GLY A 144 3.18 6.79 -46.09
C GLY A 144 1.95 6.09 -45.50
N TYR A 145 1.46 6.53 -44.33
CA TYR A 145 0.29 5.97 -43.62
C TYR A 145 -0.94 6.91 -43.60
N HIS A 146 -1.08 7.78 -44.61
CA HIS A 146 -2.29 8.56 -44.89
C HIS A 146 -2.93 8.09 -46.20
#